data_AF-A0A8B7DM67-F1
#
_entry.id   AF-A0A8B7DM67-F1
#
_cell.length_a   1.000
_cell.length_b   1.000
_cell.length_c   1.000
_cell.angle_alpha   90.00
_cell.angle_beta   90.00
_cell.angle_gamma   90.00
#
_symmetry.space_group_name_H-M   'P 1'
#
loop_
_entity.id
_entity.type
_entity.pdbx_description
1 polymer ?
#
loop_
_entity_poly.entity_id
_entity_poly.type
_entity_poly.pdbx_seq_one_letter_code
_entity_poly.pdbx_strand_id
1 'polypeptide(L)'
;MNILPKKKWHVRNQDNRDRVRKDEENARLEKLREEERIALTEQEVRMRLLRGASKESSGESSSQHINLFAQEEIEGGLSKRDNVEYLKEKKEEQEKYEKSIGFLTYVGQSSLELQKDQPWYLEKKSSKNLDRNLKDESRKSRLDPMNIVKESKKILKKDLDQSKNKKSPPRSTQNIDQLRNERLKREKIERERANQLLAGKLEKPNIETPQRYSSQFNPHLARQNKPRYHPY
;
A
#
# COMPACT_ATOMS: atom_id res chain seq x y z
N MET A 1 -30.15 1.67 -4.13
CA MET A 1 -29.64 2.70 -5.07
C MET A 1 -29.47 4.02 -4.34
N ASN A 2 -28.27 4.60 -4.29
CA ASN A 2 -28.05 5.90 -3.65
C ASN A 2 -28.36 7.04 -4.64
N ILE A 3 -29.33 7.88 -4.31
CA ILE A 3 -29.80 8.99 -5.16
C ILE A 3 -29.26 10.36 -4.72
N LEU A 4 -28.57 10.42 -3.57
CA LEU A 4 -28.09 11.66 -2.96
C LEU A 4 -27.10 12.45 -3.85
N PRO A 5 -26.13 11.79 -4.54
CA PRO A 5 -25.20 12.50 -5.43
C PRO A 5 -25.88 13.20 -6.61
N LYS A 6 -27.09 12.75 -7.00
CA LYS A 6 -27.87 13.34 -8.10
C LYS A 6 -28.69 14.56 -7.67
N LYS A 7 -28.68 14.93 -6.39
CA LYS A 7 -29.44 16.07 -5.87
C LYS A 7 -28.54 17.30 -5.80
N LYS A 8 -29.03 18.44 -6.31
CA LYS A 8 -28.29 19.71 -6.36
C LYS A 8 -27.95 20.27 -4.97
N TRP A 9 -28.72 19.95 -3.95
CA TRP A 9 -28.50 20.38 -2.57
C TRP A 9 -27.51 19.49 -1.79
N HIS A 10 -26.96 18.45 -2.41
CA HIS A 10 -26.08 17.53 -1.69
C HIS A 10 -24.77 18.21 -1.26
N VAL A 11 -24.54 18.32 0.04
CA VAL A 11 -23.40 19.03 0.66
C VAL A 11 -22.04 18.54 0.14
N ARG A 12 -21.92 17.24 -0.21
CA ARG A 12 -20.65 16.67 -0.69
C ARG A 12 -20.42 16.84 -2.19
N ASN A 13 -21.37 17.42 -2.93
CA ASN A 13 -21.15 17.74 -4.33
C ASN A 13 -20.06 18.81 -4.46
N GLN A 14 -19.21 18.65 -5.46
CA GLN A 14 -18.09 19.54 -5.73
C GLN A 14 -18.56 21.00 -5.86
N ASP A 15 -19.61 21.26 -6.63
CA ASP A 15 -20.18 22.60 -6.83
C ASP A 15 -20.67 23.28 -5.54
N ASN A 16 -21.11 22.51 -4.55
CA ASN A 16 -21.54 23.05 -3.25
C ASN A 16 -20.34 23.34 -2.36
N ARG A 17 -19.33 22.47 -2.37
CA ARG A 17 -18.07 22.69 -1.64
C ARG A 17 -17.33 23.90 -2.18
N ASP A 18 -17.33 24.10 -3.49
CA ASP A 18 -16.66 25.24 -4.12
C ASP A 18 -17.40 26.55 -3.85
N ARG A 19 -18.74 26.54 -3.79
CA ARG A 19 -19.54 27.68 -3.32
C ARG A 19 -19.23 28.05 -1.86
N VAL A 20 -19.22 27.06 -0.96
CA VAL A 20 -18.87 27.29 0.45
C VAL A 20 -17.45 27.87 0.58
N ARG A 21 -16.46 27.33 -0.16
CA ARG A 21 -15.10 27.86 -0.15
C ARG A 21 -15.05 29.32 -0.59
N LYS A 22 -15.77 29.68 -1.67
CA LYS A 22 -15.83 31.04 -2.17
C LYS A 22 -16.47 32.00 -1.16
N ASP A 23 -17.54 31.57 -0.49
CA ASP A 23 -18.22 32.36 0.52
C ASP A 23 -17.31 32.57 1.75
N GLU A 24 -16.58 31.53 2.18
CA GLU A 24 -15.59 31.61 3.26
C GLU A 24 -14.41 32.54 2.90
N GLU A 25 -13.91 32.47 1.67
CA GLU A 25 -12.85 33.35 1.16
C GLU A 25 -13.33 34.81 1.10
N ASN A 26 -14.53 35.06 0.59
CA ASN A 26 -15.12 36.39 0.57
C ASN A 26 -15.28 36.95 1.99
N ALA A 27 -15.77 36.14 2.93
CA ALA A 27 -15.91 36.55 4.33
C ALA A 27 -14.56 36.87 4.99
N ARG A 28 -13.48 36.14 4.64
CA ARG A 28 -12.12 36.47 5.08
C ARG A 28 -11.63 37.79 4.50
N LEU A 29 -11.83 38.01 3.21
CA LEU A 29 -11.43 39.25 2.54
C LEU A 29 -12.17 40.48 3.10
N GLU A 30 -13.46 40.33 3.41
CA GLU A 30 -14.25 41.41 4.00
C GLU A 30 -13.74 41.77 5.40
N LYS A 31 -13.47 40.78 6.25
CA LYS A 31 -12.87 41.02 7.57
C LYS A 31 -11.52 41.72 7.48
N LEU A 32 -10.66 41.30 6.55
CA LEU A 32 -9.37 41.96 6.33
C LEU A 32 -9.55 43.43 5.91
N ARG A 33 -10.50 43.72 5.02
CA ARG A 33 -10.81 45.11 4.63
C ARG A 33 -11.35 45.95 5.79
N GLU A 34 -12.19 45.35 6.64
CA GLU A 34 -12.69 46.02 7.84
C GLU A 34 -11.55 46.30 8.83
N GLU A 35 -10.66 45.34 9.06
CA GLU A 35 -9.48 45.51 9.91
C GLU A 35 -8.55 46.59 9.36
N GLU A 36 -8.28 46.61 8.06
CA GLU A 36 -7.51 47.67 7.40
C GLU A 36 -8.16 49.04 7.59
N ARG A 37 -9.48 49.12 7.45
CA ARG A 37 -10.22 50.37 7.66
C ARG A 37 -10.14 50.82 9.12
N ILE A 38 -10.32 49.90 10.07
CA ILE A 38 -10.21 50.18 11.51
C ILE A 38 -8.80 50.69 11.82
N ALA A 39 -7.75 50.01 11.33
CA ALA A 39 -6.36 50.40 11.55
C ALA A 39 -6.06 51.80 11.00
N LEU A 40 -6.55 52.14 9.81
CA LEU A 40 -6.42 53.50 9.26
C LEU A 40 -7.12 54.53 10.14
N THR A 41 -8.36 54.27 10.55
CA THR A 41 -9.09 55.20 11.43
C THR A 41 -8.41 55.35 12.79
N GLU A 42 -7.85 54.28 13.34
CA GLU A 42 -7.11 54.29 14.59
C GLU A 42 -5.83 55.13 14.46
N GLN A 43 -5.09 54.99 13.36
CA GLN A 43 -3.93 55.83 13.05
C GLN A 43 -4.34 57.31 12.96
N GLU A 44 -5.41 57.63 12.24
CA GLU A 44 -5.91 59.01 12.11
C GLU A 44 -6.34 59.61 13.45
N VAL A 45 -7.06 58.85 14.28
CA VAL A 45 -7.48 59.28 15.63
C VAL A 45 -6.27 59.50 16.52
N ARG A 46 -5.31 58.57 16.52
CA ARG A 46 -4.07 58.69 17.30
C ARG A 46 -3.28 59.94 16.89
N MET A 47 -3.13 60.18 15.59
CA MET A 47 -2.47 61.38 15.08
C MET A 47 -3.20 62.65 15.47
N ARG A 48 -4.54 62.65 15.40
CA ARG A 48 -5.37 63.79 15.82
C ARG A 48 -5.21 64.10 17.31
N LEU A 49 -5.19 63.08 18.16
CA LEU A 49 -4.97 63.22 19.60
C LEU A 49 -3.57 63.77 19.91
N LEU A 50 -2.52 63.22 19.29
CA LEU A 50 -1.16 63.71 19.47
C LEU A 50 -0.99 65.17 19.00
N ARG A 51 -1.60 65.51 17.86
CA ARG A 51 -1.56 66.88 17.32
C ARG A 51 -2.36 67.87 18.17
N GLY A 52 -3.50 67.44 18.73
CA GLY A 52 -4.29 68.22 19.67
C GLY A 52 -3.54 68.48 20.98
N ALA A 53 -2.98 67.43 21.57
CA ALA A 53 -2.18 67.54 22.80
C ALA A 53 -0.96 68.45 22.62
N SER A 54 -0.26 68.37 21.48
CA SER A 54 0.83 69.27 21.16
C SER A 54 0.37 70.74 21.06
N LYS A 55 -0.82 70.99 20.49
CA LYS A 55 -1.39 72.33 20.33
C LYS A 55 -1.87 72.94 21.66
N GLU A 56 -2.35 72.13 22.58
CA GLU A 56 -2.69 72.59 23.95
C GLU A 56 -1.43 72.83 24.80
N SER A 57 -0.35 72.07 24.57
CA SER A 57 0.94 72.29 25.25
C SER A 57 1.74 73.48 24.69
N SER A 58 1.45 73.92 23.46
CA SER A 58 2.09 75.05 22.79
C SER A 58 1.11 76.23 22.70
N GLY A 59 0.90 76.90 23.84
CA GLY A 59 0.14 78.15 23.89
C GLY A 59 0.65 79.16 22.87
N GLU A 60 -0.30 79.75 22.13
CA GLU A 60 -0.22 80.96 21.30
C GLU A 60 1.18 81.55 21.10
N SER A 61 1.93 81.04 20.12
CA SER A 61 2.99 81.81 19.50
C SER A 61 2.89 81.66 17.98
N SER A 62 2.55 82.77 17.33
CA SER A 62 2.48 82.95 15.88
C SER A 62 3.87 82.99 15.25
N SER A 63 4.71 82.01 15.58
CA SER A 63 5.98 81.78 14.91
C SER A 63 5.81 80.55 14.04
N GLN A 64 5.73 80.75 12.73
CA GLN A 64 5.64 79.67 11.76
C GLN A 64 6.76 78.66 12.05
N HIS A 65 6.40 77.42 12.37
CA HIS A 65 7.37 76.32 12.43
C HIS A 65 7.96 76.18 11.01
N ILE A 66 9.19 76.66 10.83
CA ILE A 66 9.93 76.46 9.59
C ILE A 66 10.34 75.00 9.60
N ASN A 67 9.63 74.18 8.83
CA ASN A 67 10.02 72.80 8.61
C ASN A 67 11.28 72.79 7.75
N LEU A 68 12.44 72.86 8.41
CA LEU A 68 13.77 72.94 7.78
C LEU A 68 14.03 71.77 6.80
N PHE A 69 13.28 70.67 6.94
CA PHE A 69 13.38 69.45 6.13
C PHE A 69 12.15 69.18 5.24
N ALA A 70 11.15 70.08 5.18
CA ALA A 70 9.95 69.86 4.36
C ALA A 70 10.27 69.75 2.86
N GLN A 71 11.25 70.52 2.38
CA GLN A 71 11.70 70.44 0.99
C GLN A 71 12.34 69.07 0.69
N GLU A 72 13.12 68.52 1.63
CA GLU A 72 13.85 67.26 1.47
C GLU A 72 12.93 66.01 1.58
N GLU A 73 11.86 66.11 2.39
CA GLU A 73 10.79 65.11 2.43
C GLU A 73 9.92 65.10 1.15
N ILE A 74 9.70 66.26 0.52
CA ILE A 74 8.86 66.40 -0.68
C ILE A 74 9.67 66.10 -1.97
N GLU A 75 10.95 66.47 -2.05
CA GLU A 75 11.82 66.26 -3.22
C GLU A 75 12.53 64.90 -3.26
N GLY A 76 12.31 64.01 -2.27
CA GLY A 76 12.76 62.61 -2.34
C GLY A 76 14.16 62.34 -1.80
N GLY A 77 14.58 63.04 -0.74
CA GLY A 77 15.92 62.95 -0.12
C GLY A 77 16.15 61.76 0.81
N LEU A 78 15.11 61.08 1.31
CA LEU A 78 15.24 59.70 1.79
C LEU A 78 14.40 58.83 0.87
N SER A 79 14.96 58.53 -0.29
CA SER A 79 14.63 57.29 -0.98
C SER A 79 14.54 56.22 0.11
N LYS A 80 13.35 55.64 0.32
CA LYS A 80 13.12 54.33 0.95
C LYS A 80 13.90 53.28 0.15
N ARG A 81 15.23 53.42 0.11
CA ARG A 81 16.15 52.34 -0.15
C ARG A 81 16.12 51.59 1.16
N ASP A 82 15.10 50.75 1.30
CA ASP A 82 15.15 49.69 2.27
C ASP A 82 16.54 49.06 2.13
N ASN A 83 17.25 48.95 3.26
CA ASN A 83 18.59 48.39 3.23
C ASN A 83 18.52 47.04 2.49
N VAL A 84 19.19 46.95 1.34
CA VAL A 84 19.11 45.78 0.45
C VAL A 84 19.52 44.52 1.21
N GLU A 85 20.47 44.66 2.13
CA GLU A 85 20.90 43.60 3.04
C GLU A 85 19.78 43.19 4.00
N TYR A 86 19.06 44.15 4.58
CA TYR A 86 17.93 43.90 5.48
C TYR A 86 16.78 43.17 4.78
N LEU A 87 16.43 43.57 3.55
CA LEU A 87 15.41 42.89 2.77
C LEU A 87 15.82 41.45 2.42
N LYS A 88 17.10 41.26 2.09
CA LYS A 88 17.65 39.95 1.78
C LYS A 88 17.66 39.05 3.03
N GLU A 89 18.11 39.58 4.17
CA GLU A 89 18.12 38.86 5.45
C GLU A 89 16.70 38.44 5.86
N LYS A 90 15.73 39.37 5.78
CA LYS A 90 14.33 39.09 6.08
C LYS A 90 13.74 38.03 5.16
N LYS A 91 14.10 38.04 3.87
CA LYS A 91 13.68 37.01 2.91
C LYS A 91 14.32 35.66 3.23
N GLU A 92 15.61 35.63 3.55
CA GLU A 92 16.30 34.39 3.95
C GLU A 92 15.72 33.81 5.24
N GLU A 93 15.35 34.65 6.21
CA GLU A 93 14.69 34.24 7.45
C GLU A 93 13.29 33.66 7.19
N GLN A 94 12.50 34.31 6.34
CA GLN A 94 11.21 33.78 5.87
C GLN A 94 11.38 32.43 5.17
N GLU A 95 12.33 32.31 4.24
CA GLU A 95 12.60 31.06 3.54
C GLU A 95 13.07 29.96 4.51
N LYS A 96 13.89 30.27 5.51
CA LYS A 96 14.30 29.30 6.55
C LYS A 96 13.10 28.84 7.37
N TYR A 97 12.21 29.75 7.76
CA TYR A 97 10.99 29.43 8.50
C TYR A 97 10.05 28.57 7.65
N GLU A 98 9.78 28.97 6.41
CA GLU A 98 8.95 28.22 5.47
C GLU A 98 9.54 26.84 5.15
N LYS A 99 10.87 26.72 4.99
CA LYS A 99 11.56 25.42 4.86
C LYS A 99 11.40 24.57 6.11
N SER A 100 11.48 25.17 7.31
CA SER A 100 11.34 24.44 8.58
C SER A 100 9.92 23.91 8.81
N ILE A 101 8.91 24.63 8.33
CA ILE A 101 7.50 24.22 8.35
C ILE A 101 7.14 23.29 7.17
N GLY A 102 7.99 23.23 6.14
CA GLY A 102 7.74 22.45 4.93
C GLY A 102 6.84 23.15 3.90
N PHE A 103 6.61 24.46 4.04
CA PHE A 103 5.87 25.27 3.07
C PHE A 103 6.70 25.52 1.80
N LEU A 104 7.99 25.80 1.98
CA LEU A 104 8.94 26.01 0.89
C LEU A 104 9.84 24.78 0.72
N THR A 105 9.53 23.95 -0.29
CA THR A 105 10.33 22.79 -0.67
C THR A 105 10.87 22.98 -2.09
N TYR A 106 12.19 23.08 -2.26
CA TYR A 106 12.77 23.23 -3.60
C TYR A 106 12.73 21.90 -4.34
N VAL A 107 12.30 21.94 -5.60
CA VAL A 107 12.33 20.79 -6.50
C VAL A 107 13.77 20.30 -6.60
N GLY A 108 14.01 19.03 -6.23
CA GLY A 108 15.34 18.42 -6.23
C GLY A 108 16.01 18.31 -4.87
N GLN A 109 15.50 18.96 -3.81
CA GLN A 109 15.90 18.63 -2.44
C GLN A 109 15.17 17.37 -1.99
N SER A 110 15.93 16.32 -1.69
CA SER A 110 15.32 15.08 -1.18
C SER A 110 14.77 15.31 0.23
N SER A 111 13.61 14.73 0.54
CA SER A 111 13.03 14.79 1.90
C SER A 111 13.98 14.25 2.97
N LEU A 112 14.92 13.39 2.58
CA LEU A 112 15.98 12.83 3.41
C LEU A 112 17.01 13.86 3.87
N GLU A 113 17.29 14.88 3.05
CA GLU A 113 18.28 15.92 3.36
C GLU A 113 17.67 17.06 4.18
N LEU A 114 16.35 17.24 4.05
CA LEU A 114 15.57 18.18 4.86
C LEU A 114 15.30 17.66 6.27
N GLN A 115 15.12 16.34 6.44
CA GLN A 115 15.01 15.72 7.75
C GLN A 115 16.41 15.59 8.38
N LYS A 116 16.60 16.24 9.54
CA LYS A 116 17.85 16.11 10.32
C LYS A 116 18.12 14.68 10.79
N ASP A 117 17.07 13.86 10.88
CA ASP A 117 17.15 12.47 11.31
C ASP A 117 16.92 11.51 10.15
N GLN A 118 17.72 10.44 10.11
CA GLN A 118 17.54 9.38 9.13
C GLN A 118 16.21 8.66 9.41
N PRO A 119 15.32 8.49 8.41
CA PRO A 119 14.01 7.90 8.67
C PRO A 119 14.14 6.42 9.06
N TRP A 120 13.21 5.97 9.92
CA TRP A 120 13.23 4.65 10.58
C TRP A 120 13.37 3.43 9.64
N TYR A 121 13.06 3.57 8.35
CA TYR A 121 13.20 2.50 7.35
C TYR A 121 14.64 2.38 6.80
N LEU A 122 15.46 3.42 6.91
CA LEU A 122 16.89 3.41 6.62
C LEU A 122 17.72 3.14 7.89
N GLU A 123 17.13 3.34 9.06
CA GLU A 123 17.74 3.02 10.34
C GLU A 123 18.05 1.52 10.42
N LYS A 124 19.35 1.17 10.42
CA LYS A 124 19.80 -0.21 10.61
C LYS A 124 19.52 -0.63 12.05
N LYS A 125 18.43 -1.37 12.25
CA LYS A 125 18.08 -1.93 13.56
C LYS A 125 19.26 -2.74 14.13
N SER A 126 19.66 -2.37 15.35
CA SER A 126 20.68 -3.08 16.15
C SER A 126 20.45 -4.60 16.13
N SER A 127 21.55 -5.35 16.05
CA SER A 127 21.65 -6.80 15.75
C SER A 127 20.73 -7.72 16.56
N LYS A 128 20.21 -7.29 17.71
CA LYS A 128 19.28 -8.06 18.55
C LYS A 128 17.94 -8.39 17.86
N ASN A 129 17.51 -7.62 16.86
CA ASN A 129 16.30 -7.90 16.08
C ASN A 129 16.55 -8.76 14.82
N LEU A 130 17.81 -8.99 14.44
CA LEU A 130 18.16 -9.75 13.24
C LEU A 130 17.78 -11.22 13.39
N ASP A 131 18.06 -11.82 14.56
CA ASP A 131 17.76 -13.24 14.84
C ASP A 131 16.27 -13.58 14.79
N ARG A 132 15.41 -12.66 15.26
CA ARG A 132 13.95 -12.82 15.15
C ARG A 132 13.50 -12.75 13.69
N ASN A 133 14.08 -11.84 12.91
CA ASN A 133 13.73 -11.66 11.51
C ASN A 133 14.19 -12.85 10.64
N LEU A 134 15.37 -13.42 10.91
CA LEU A 134 15.87 -14.63 10.24
C LEU A 134 14.97 -15.84 10.48
N LYS A 135 14.48 -16.01 11.72
CA LYS A 135 13.57 -17.11 12.07
C LYS A 135 12.20 -16.96 11.43
N ASP A 136 11.72 -15.72 11.28
CA ASP A 136 10.46 -15.42 10.60
C ASP A 136 10.58 -15.51 9.08
N GLU A 137 11.72 -15.15 8.47
CA GLU A 137 11.95 -15.41 7.04
C GLU A 137 11.97 -16.90 6.71
N SER A 138 12.61 -17.71 7.56
CA SER A 138 12.59 -19.18 7.39
C SER A 138 11.17 -19.75 7.49
N ARG A 139 10.34 -19.24 8.41
CA ARG A 139 8.92 -19.65 8.51
C ARG A 139 8.10 -19.20 7.31
N LYS A 140 8.24 -17.94 6.89
CA LYS A 140 7.52 -17.36 5.75
C LYS A 140 7.88 -18.08 4.45
N SER A 141 9.15 -18.36 4.22
CA SER A 141 9.60 -19.12 3.04
C SER A 141 9.09 -20.56 3.04
N ARG A 142 8.98 -21.23 4.20
CA ARG A 142 8.40 -22.58 4.28
C ARG A 142 6.89 -22.60 4.04
N LEU A 143 6.19 -21.52 4.42
CA LEU A 143 4.74 -21.39 4.25
C LEU A 143 4.32 -20.72 2.93
N ASP A 144 5.28 -20.30 2.11
CA ASP A 144 5.01 -19.69 0.80
C ASP A 144 4.59 -20.78 -0.23
N PRO A 145 3.36 -20.73 -0.77
CA PRO A 145 2.90 -21.68 -1.78
C PRO A 145 3.76 -21.67 -3.05
N MET A 146 4.44 -20.55 -3.35
CA MET A 146 5.32 -20.47 -4.51
C MET A 146 6.55 -21.37 -4.37
N ASN A 147 7.04 -21.60 -3.14
CA ASN A 147 8.14 -22.52 -2.91
C ASN A 147 7.72 -23.98 -3.10
N ILE A 148 6.49 -24.33 -2.72
CA ILE A 148 5.90 -25.65 -2.99
C ILE A 148 5.81 -25.89 -4.51
N VAL A 149 5.36 -24.89 -5.27
CA VAL A 149 5.29 -24.96 -6.75
C VAL A 149 6.69 -25.05 -7.38
N LYS A 150 7.68 -24.36 -6.84
CA LYS A 150 9.07 -24.46 -7.33
C LYS A 150 9.66 -25.83 -7.05
N GLU A 151 9.39 -26.42 -5.89
CA GLU A 151 9.85 -27.74 -5.50
C GLU A 151 9.18 -28.84 -6.33
N SER A 152 7.87 -28.75 -6.57
CA SER A 152 7.16 -29.68 -7.45
C SER A 152 7.68 -29.63 -8.90
N LYS A 153 7.96 -28.42 -9.42
CA LYS A 153 8.61 -28.27 -10.74
C LYS A 153 10.01 -28.87 -10.78
N LYS A 154 10.78 -28.80 -9.68
CA LYS A 154 12.10 -29.47 -9.59
C LYS A 154 11.96 -30.99 -9.60
N ILE A 155 10.99 -31.55 -8.87
CA ILE A 155 10.71 -32.99 -8.86
C ILE A 155 10.30 -33.45 -10.27
N LEU A 156 9.36 -32.75 -10.91
CA LEU A 156 8.94 -33.05 -12.29
C LEU A 156 10.11 -32.98 -13.29
N LYS A 157 11.01 -32.00 -13.16
CA LYS A 157 12.23 -31.93 -13.97
C LYS A 157 13.17 -33.10 -13.70
N LYS A 158 13.36 -33.48 -12.44
CA LYS A 158 14.22 -34.60 -12.04
C LYS A 158 13.67 -35.93 -12.56
N ASP A 159 12.35 -36.12 -12.54
CA ASP A 159 11.69 -37.30 -13.12
C ASP A 159 11.83 -37.33 -14.65
N LEU A 160 11.73 -36.16 -15.30
CA LEU A 160 12.01 -36.04 -16.74
C LEU A 160 13.47 -36.37 -17.09
N ASP A 161 14.43 -35.89 -16.30
CA ASP A 161 15.85 -36.13 -16.54
C ASP A 161 16.24 -37.58 -16.19
N GLN A 162 15.64 -38.19 -15.17
CA GLN A 162 15.76 -39.63 -14.91
C GLN A 162 15.12 -40.48 -16.01
N SER A 163 14.01 -40.02 -16.60
CA SER A 163 13.38 -40.65 -17.77
C SER A 163 14.26 -40.53 -19.03
N LYS A 164 15.08 -39.48 -19.16
CA LYS A 164 16.01 -39.32 -20.29
C LYS A 164 17.29 -40.13 -20.11
N ASN A 165 17.76 -40.34 -18.88
CA ASN A 165 18.95 -41.15 -18.58
C ASN A 165 18.68 -42.65 -18.43
N LYS A 166 17.41 -43.07 -18.28
CA LYS A 166 17.04 -44.44 -18.63
C LYS A 166 17.06 -44.55 -20.15
N LYS A 167 18.20 -44.96 -20.71
CA LYS A 167 18.21 -45.66 -22.00
C LYS A 167 17.25 -46.83 -21.85
N SER A 168 16.00 -46.65 -22.26
CA SER A 168 15.14 -47.78 -22.57
C SER A 168 15.96 -48.65 -23.52
N PRO A 169 16.05 -49.97 -23.32
CA PRO A 169 16.56 -50.82 -24.38
C PRO A 169 15.79 -50.45 -25.66
N PRO A 170 16.43 -50.49 -26.85
CA PRO A 170 15.73 -50.19 -28.07
C PRO A 170 14.42 -50.96 -28.04
N ARG A 171 13.28 -50.32 -28.35
CA ARG A 171 12.02 -51.04 -28.53
C ARG A 171 12.32 -52.13 -29.55
N SER A 172 12.61 -53.34 -29.08
CA SER A 172 12.56 -54.50 -29.93
C SER A 172 11.09 -54.55 -30.31
N THR A 173 10.78 -54.22 -31.55
CA THR A 173 9.61 -54.79 -32.21
C THR A 173 9.63 -56.25 -31.80
N GLN A 174 8.72 -56.67 -30.92
CA GLN A 174 8.72 -58.04 -30.43
C GLN A 174 8.72 -58.91 -31.67
N ASN A 175 9.77 -59.74 -31.84
CA ASN A 175 9.83 -60.64 -32.97
C ASN A 175 8.52 -61.43 -32.96
N ILE A 176 7.88 -61.59 -34.12
CA ILE A 176 6.55 -62.21 -34.25
C ILE A 176 6.47 -63.54 -33.46
N ASP A 177 7.59 -64.27 -33.37
CA ASP A 177 7.68 -65.52 -32.63
C ASP A 177 7.60 -65.37 -31.09
N GLN A 178 8.05 -64.24 -30.54
CA GLN A 178 7.86 -63.93 -29.12
C GLN A 178 6.38 -63.71 -28.78
N LEU A 179 5.67 -62.96 -29.63
CA LEU A 179 4.23 -62.73 -29.51
C LEU A 179 3.43 -64.04 -29.64
N ARG A 180 3.82 -64.92 -30.59
CA ARG A 180 3.23 -66.26 -30.74
C ARG A 180 3.43 -67.11 -29.49
N ASN A 181 4.64 -67.13 -28.92
CA ASN A 181 4.94 -67.90 -27.71
C ASN A 181 4.20 -67.36 -26.48
N GLU A 182 4.07 -66.04 -26.36
CA GLU A 182 3.30 -65.42 -25.29
C GLU A 182 1.81 -65.75 -25.41
N ARG A 183 1.25 -65.68 -26.63
CA ARG A 183 -0.13 -66.10 -26.91
C ARG A 183 -0.36 -67.57 -26.52
N LEU A 184 0.53 -68.48 -26.93
CA LEU A 184 0.43 -69.90 -26.59
C LEU A 184 0.49 -70.13 -25.07
N LYS A 185 1.30 -69.36 -24.34
CA LYS A 185 1.33 -69.43 -22.87
C LYS A 185 0.02 -68.96 -22.24
N ARG A 186 -0.57 -67.87 -22.74
CA ARG A 186 -1.88 -67.39 -22.25
C ARG A 186 -2.99 -68.40 -22.53
N GLU A 187 -3.04 -68.94 -23.74
CA GLU A 187 -4.01 -69.98 -24.11
C GLU A 187 -3.84 -71.24 -23.27
N LYS A 188 -2.61 -71.66 -22.96
CA LYS A 188 -2.36 -72.78 -22.03
C LYS A 188 -2.87 -72.49 -20.62
N ILE A 189 -2.57 -71.32 -20.07
CA ILE A 189 -3.01 -70.92 -18.72
C ILE A 189 -4.53 -70.85 -18.65
N GLU A 190 -5.19 -70.25 -19.65
CA GLU A 190 -6.66 -70.18 -19.70
C GLU A 190 -7.28 -71.57 -19.87
N ARG A 191 -6.68 -72.43 -20.68
CA ARG A 191 -7.12 -73.82 -20.85
C ARG A 191 -6.94 -74.64 -19.58
N GLU A 192 -5.83 -74.48 -18.87
CA GLU A 192 -5.61 -75.09 -17.56
C GLU A 192 -6.64 -74.59 -16.55
N ARG A 193 -6.89 -73.27 -16.51
CA ARG A 193 -7.91 -72.67 -15.65
C ARG A 193 -9.31 -73.20 -15.97
N ALA A 194 -9.66 -73.30 -17.25
CA ALA A 194 -10.93 -73.86 -17.71
C ALA A 194 -11.06 -75.35 -17.34
N ASN A 195 -9.99 -76.13 -17.52
CA ASN A 195 -9.93 -77.53 -17.12
C ASN A 195 -10.07 -77.69 -15.60
N GLN A 196 -9.43 -76.84 -14.80
CA GLN A 196 -9.59 -76.84 -13.34
C GLN A 196 -11.01 -76.48 -12.93
N LEU A 197 -11.65 -75.53 -13.61
CA LEU A 197 -13.04 -75.15 -13.37
C LEU A 197 -14.00 -76.30 -13.72
N LEU A 198 -13.77 -76.97 -14.85
CA LEU A 198 -14.52 -78.15 -15.28
C LEU A 198 -14.30 -79.36 -14.34
N ALA A 199 -13.09 -79.51 -13.80
CA ALA A 199 -12.76 -80.50 -12.78
C ALA A 199 -13.23 -80.10 -11.37
N GLY A 200 -13.90 -78.95 -11.20
CA GLY A 200 -14.42 -78.48 -9.92
C GLY A 200 -13.37 -78.07 -8.89
N LYS A 201 -12.11 -77.84 -9.29
CA LYS A 201 -10.97 -77.57 -8.40
C LYS A 201 -10.73 -76.09 -8.07
N LEU A 202 -11.50 -75.16 -8.63
CA LEU A 202 -11.35 -73.72 -8.35
C LEU A 202 -12.40 -73.23 -7.36
N GLU A 203 -11.96 -72.90 -6.14
CA GLU A 203 -12.75 -72.13 -5.19
C GLU A 203 -12.91 -70.68 -5.68
N LYS A 204 -14.13 -70.13 -5.57
CA LYS A 204 -14.42 -68.75 -5.97
C LYS A 204 -13.68 -67.79 -5.03
N PRO A 205 -12.90 -66.82 -5.53
CA PRO A 205 -12.27 -65.84 -4.66
C PRO A 205 -13.35 -65.04 -3.94
N ASN A 206 -13.20 -64.88 -2.62
CA ASN A 206 -14.07 -64.07 -1.78
C ASN A 206 -13.86 -62.60 -2.13
N ILE A 207 -14.62 -62.09 -3.09
CA ILE A 207 -14.60 -60.68 -3.47
C ILE A 207 -15.43 -59.94 -2.42
N GLU A 208 -14.76 -59.29 -1.47
CA GLU A 208 -15.40 -58.33 -0.58
C GLU A 208 -16.12 -57.28 -1.44
N THR A 209 -17.46 -57.23 -1.35
CA THR A 209 -18.24 -56.26 -2.12
C THR A 209 -17.85 -54.85 -1.70
N PRO A 210 -17.41 -53.98 -2.64
CA PRO A 210 -16.97 -52.63 -2.29
C PRO A 210 -18.11 -51.82 -1.65
N GLN A 211 -17.78 -51.01 -0.64
CA GLN A 211 -18.76 -50.17 0.04
C GLN A 211 -19.34 -49.12 -0.92
N ARG A 212 -20.67 -48.97 -0.92
CA ARG A 212 -21.38 -48.06 -1.85
C ARG A 212 -21.29 -46.58 -1.47
N TYR A 213 -21.00 -46.26 -0.20
CA TYR A 213 -21.03 -44.89 0.31
C TYR A 213 -19.79 -44.58 1.16
N SER A 214 -19.34 -43.32 1.10
CA SER A 214 -18.23 -42.82 1.92
C SER A 214 -18.60 -42.79 3.41
N SER A 215 -17.69 -43.29 4.26
CA SER A 215 -17.89 -43.42 5.71
C SER A 215 -17.93 -42.09 6.45
N GLN A 216 -17.46 -40.99 5.84
CA GLN A 216 -17.42 -39.67 6.47
C GLN A 216 -18.79 -38.97 6.49
N PHE A 217 -19.60 -39.18 5.45
CA PHE A 217 -20.87 -38.46 5.30
C PHE A 217 -22.07 -39.30 5.72
N ASN A 218 -22.05 -40.62 5.46
CA ASN A 218 -23.18 -41.51 5.76
C ASN A 218 -22.71 -42.78 6.50
N PRO A 219 -22.24 -42.67 7.76
CA PRO A 219 -21.61 -43.78 8.47
C PRO A 219 -22.56 -44.96 8.74
N HIS A 220 -23.85 -44.71 8.95
CA HIS A 220 -24.85 -45.77 9.16
C HIS A 220 -25.07 -46.62 7.89
N LEU A 221 -25.10 -45.99 6.71
CA LEU A 221 -25.25 -46.69 5.43
C LEU A 221 -23.96 -47.41 5.00
N ALA A 222 -22.80 -46.79 5.24
CA ALA A 222 -21.49 -47.38 4.96
C ALA A 222 -21.23 -48.66 5.79
N ARG A 223 -21.88 -48.81 6.95
CA ARG A 223 -21.71 -49.96 7.85
C ARG A 223 -22.64 -51.15 7.56
N GLN A 224 -23.61 -51.02 6.64
CA GLN A 224 -24.61 -52.07 6.39
C GLN A 224 -24.03 -53.35 5.78
N ASN A 225 -22.89 -53.27 5.07
CA ASN A 225 -22.29 -54.42 4.38
C ASN A 225 -21.21 -55.13 5.21
N LYS A 226 -21.01 -54.76 6.48
CA LYS A 226 -20.09 -55.49 7.37
C LYS A 226 -20.83 -56.62 8.07
N PRO A 227 -20.31 -57.86 8.08
CA PRO A 227 -20.90 -58.91 8.89
C PRO A 227 -20.92 -58.46 10.35
N ARG A 228 -22.08 -58.49 10.99
CA ARG A 228 -22.19 -58.19 12.42
C ARG A 228 -21.48 -59.32 13.17
N TYR A 229 -20.41 -58.98 13.89
CA TYR A 229 -19.77 -59.91 14.81
C TYR A 229 -20.76 -60.19 15.94
N HIS A 230 -21.29 -61.41 15.99
CA HIS A 230 -22.10 -61.89 17.08
C HIS A 230 -21.17 -62.71 17.98
N PRO A 231 -20.74 -62.19 19.15
CA PRO A 231 -20.15 -63.05 20.14
C PRO A 231 -21.26 -63.97 20.67
N TYR A 232 -20.90 -65.23 20.90
CA TYR A 232 -21.73 -66.23 21.56
C TYR A 232 -22.17 -65.75 22.94
#